data_AF-A0A0J1CJJ8-F1
#
_entry.id   AF-A0A0J1CJJ8-F1
#
_cell.length_a   1.000
_cell.length_b   1.000
_cell.length_c   1.000
_cell.angle_alpha   90.00
_cell.angle_beta   90.00
_cell.angle_gamma   90.00
#
_symmetry.space_group_name_H-M   'P 1'
#
loop_
_entity.id
_entity.type
_entity.pdbx_description
1 polymer ?
#
loop_
_entity_poly.entity_id
_entity_poly.type
_entity_poly.pdbx_seq_one_letter_code
_entity_poly.pdbx_strand_id
1 'polypeptide(L)'
;MTASKGVSTLDDRLTNWGRSNRGAFDANDAARLTRAWRTLMPRHREMLRMVYLWHANREVVCRRLPIPRHPPHLFELELATARSALARALVLP
;
A
#
# COMPACT_ATOMS: atom_id res chain seq x y z
N MET A 1 9.03 -29.10 -6.63
CA MET A 1 7.68 -28.57 -6.91
C MET A 1 7.73 -27.05 -6.82
N THR A 2 7.98 -26.37 -7.94
CA THR A 2 7.92 -24.91 -8.03
C THR A 2 6.45 -24.50 -8.06
N ALA A 3 5.92 -24.04 -6.94
CA ALA A 3 4.56 -23.52 -6.88
C ALA A 3 4.41 -22.38 -7.87
N SER A 4 3.50 -22.57 -8.83
CA SER A 4 3.04 -21.55 -9.76
C SER A 4 2.63 -20.33 -8.93
N LYS A 5 3.42 -19.26 -9.03
CA LYS A 5 3.17 -18.00 -8.32
C LYS A 5 1.91 -17.40 -8.93
N GLY A 6 0.75 -17.74 -8.37
CA GLY A 6 -0.54 -17.20 -8.77
C GLY A 6 -0.46 -15.68 -8.81
N VAL A 7 -1.17 -15.05 -9.74
CA VAL A 7 -1.23 -13.59 -9.87
C VAL A 7 -1.80 -13.02 -8.57
N SER A 8 -0.93 -12.62 -7.65
CA SER A 8 -1.31 -11.95 -6.41
C SER A 8 -1.74 -10.53 -6.72
N THR A 9 -2.86 -10.09 -6.17
CA THR A 9 -3.34 -8.71 -6.36
C THR A 9 -2.35 -7.71 -5.73
N LEU A 10 -2.43 -6.44 -6.12
CA LEU A 10 -1.62 -5.40 -5.48
C LEU A 10 -1.91 -5.29 -3.97
N ASP A 11 -3.15 -5.55 -3.55
CA ASP A 11 -3.55 -5.49 -2.15
C ASP A 11 -2.92 -6.63 -1.34
N ASP A 12 -2.84 -7.83 -1.91
CA ASP A 12 -2.12 -8.97 -1.31
C ASP A 12 -0.63 -8.65 -1.14
N ARG A 13 -0.02 -8.07 -2.17
CA ARG A 13 1.40 -7.66 -2.16
C ARG A 13 1.66 -6.59 -1.10
N LEU A 14 0.77 -5.61 -0.97
CA LEU A 14 0.86 -4.55 0.03
C LEU A 14 0.65 -5.06 1.46
N THR A 15 -0.30 -5.97 1.65
CA THR A 15 -0.54 -6.63 2.95
C THR A 15 0.67 -7.46 3.35
N ASN A 16 1.27 -8.20 2.42
CA ASN A 16 2.50 -8.95 2.65
C ASN A 16 3.71 -8.03 2.92
N TRP A 17 3.79 -6.87 2.24
CA TRP A 17 4.82 -5.87 2.50
C TRP A 17 4.76 -5.30 3.92
N GLY A 18 3.57 -5.01 4.44
CA GLY A 18 3.35 -4.62 5.83
C GLY A 18 3.75 -5.70 6.84
N ARG A 19 3.65 -6.97 6.44
CA ARG A 19 4.03 -8.16 7.23
C ARG A 19 5.45 -8.64 6.98
N SER A 20 6.29 -7.86 6.29
CA SER A 20 7.68 -8.19 5.94
C SER A 20 8.52 -8.75 7.09
N ASN A 21 8.21 -8.38 8.34
CA ASN A 21 8.90 -8.85 9.53
C ASN A 21 8.32 -10.16 10.14
N ARG A 22 7.33 -10.83 9.51
CA ARG A 22 6.53 -11.91 10.14
C ARG A 22 6.44 -13.24 9.36
N GLY A 23 7.19 -13.47 8.27
CA GLY A 23 7.17 -14.80 7.62
C GLY A 23 7.55 -14.84 6.14
N ALA A 24 7.04 -15.86 5.43
CA ALA A 24 7.32 -16.16 4.02
C ALA A 24 7.04 -14.94 3.12
N PHE A 25 8.11 -14.24 2.80
CA PHE A 25 8.10 -12.90 2.23
C PHE A 25 9.07 -12.88 1.05
N ASP A 26 8.60 -12.41 -0.10
CA ASP A 26 9.47 -12.20 -1.24
C ASP A 26 10.26 -10.90 -1.06
N ALA A 27 11.51 -11.03 -0.64
CA ALA A 27 12.42 -9.91 -0.44
C ALA A 27 12.61 -9.06 -1.72
N ASN A 28 12.57 -9.67 -2.90
CA ASN A 28 12.70 -8.94 -4.17
C ASN A 28 11.44 -8.11 -4.44
N ASP A 29 10.25 -8.68 -4.22
CA ASP A 29 9.00 -7.94 -4.42
C ASP A 29 8.91 -6.74 -3.47
N ALA A 30 9.32 -6.94 -2.23
CA ALA A 30 9.30 -5.88 -1.24
C ALA A 30 10.35 -4.80 -1.44
N ALA A 31 11.54 -5.15 -1.95
CA ALA A 31 12.52 -4.15 -2.37
C ALA A 31 11.95 -3.28 -3.51
N ARG A 32 11.26 -3.89 -4.48
CA ARG A 32 10.55 -3.16 -5.55
C ARG A 32 9.44 -2.25 -5.00
N LEU A 33 8.59 -2.78 -4.13
CA LEU A 33 7.53 -2.00 -3.46
C LEU A 33 8.10 -0.84 -2.65
N THR A 34 9.19 -1.08 -1.92
CA THR A 34 9.85 -0.04 -1.11
C THR A 34 10.44 1.06 -2.00
N ARG A 35 11.08 0.69 -3.13
CA ARG A 35 11.63 1.66 -4.09
C ARG A 35 10.52 2.49 -4.73
N ALA A 36 9.46 1.84 -5.22
CA ALA A 36 8.30 2.52 -5.81
C ALA A 36 7.58 3.39 -4.77
N TRP A 37 7.42 2.92 -3.53
CA TRP A 37 6.80 3.70 -2.45
C TRP A 37 7.59 4.98 -2.15
N ARG A 38 8.93 4.93 -2.18
CA ARG A 38 9.78 6.11 -1.93
C ARG A 38 9.57 7.22 -2.96
N THR A 39 9.18 6.90 -4.20
CA THR A 39 8.98 7.89 -5.28
C THR A 39 7.60 8.56 -5.24
N LEU A 40 6.68 8.07 -4.41
CA LEU A 40 5.34 8.64 -4.29
C LEU A 40 5.35 9.99 -3.57
N MET A 41 4.31 10.79 -3.86
CA MET A 41 4.05 12.02 -3.11
C MET A 41 3.92 11.73 -1.60
N PRO A 42 4.36 12.66 -0.71
CA PRO A 42 4.32 12.47 0.73
C PRO A 42 2.95 12.01 1.26
N ARG A 43 1.86 12.58 0.73
CA ARG A 43 0.48 12.22 1.11
C ARG A 43 0.15 10.75 0.83
N HIS A 44 0.47 10.25 -0.37
CA HIS A 44 0.23 8.86 -0.74
C HIS A 44 1.14 7.89 0.03
N ARG A 45 2.39 8.27 0.30
CA ARG A 45 3.31 7.48 1.13
C ARG A 45 2.74 7.27 2.52
N GLU A 46 2.30 8.34 3.15
CA GLU A 46 1.76 8.31 4.51
C GLU A 46 0.44 7.55 4.57
N MET A 47 -0.44 7.70 3.56
CA MET A 47 -1.65 6.88 3.42
C MET A 47 -1.34 5.38 3.43
N LEU A 48 -0.45 4.94 2.53
CA LEU A 48 -0.09 3.52 2.40
C LEU A 48 0.65 3.00 3.63
N ARG A 49 1.50 3.83 4.25
CA ARG A 49 2.19 3.48 5.50
C ARG A 49 1.20 3.23 6.63
N MET A 50 0.25 4.13 6.83
CA MET A 50 -0.72 3.95 7.90
C MET A 50 -1.62 2.74 7.67
N VAL A 51 -2.09 2.52 6.44
CA VAL A 51 -3.01 1.42 6.13
C VAL A 51 -2.31 0.06 6.17
N TYR A 52 -1.14 -0.08 5.53
CA TYR A 52 -0.52 -1.38 5.35
C TYR A 52 0.60 -1.69 6.34
N LEU A 53 1.39 -0.71 6.78
CA LEU A 53 2.49 -0.96 7.74
C LEU A 53 2.00 -0.87 9.17
N TRP A 54 1.16 0.12 9.48
CA TRP A 54 0.66 0.31 10.84
C TRP A 54 -0.69 -0.36 11.09
N HIS A 55 -1.37 -0.82 10.05
CA HIS A 55 -2.74 -1.32 10.14
C HIS A 55 -3.68 -0.36 10.88
N ALA A 56 -3.50 0.94 10.64
CA ALA A 56 -4.28 1.98 11.28
C ALA A 56 -5.73 1.96 10.79
N ASN A 57 -6.67 2.11 11.73
CA ASN A 57 -8.08 2.24 11.39
C ASN A 57 -8.37 3.52 10.59
N ARG A 58 -9.43 3.46 9.78
CA ARG A 58 -9.92 4.56 8.94
C ARG A 58 -9.97 5.90 9.67
N GLU A 59 -10.44 5.93 10.91
CA GLU A 59 -10.57 7.18 11.68
C GLU A 59 -9.23 7.87 11.95
N VAL A 60 -8.19 7.08 12.26
CA VAL A 60 -6.84 7.58 12.50
C VAL A 60 -6.27 8.16 11.22
N VAL A 61 -6.46 7.46 10.11
CA VAL A 61 -6.01 7.89 8.79
C VAL A 61 -6.72 9.17 8.34
N CYS A 62 -8.05 9.22 8.45
CA CYS A 62 -8.85 10.41 8.11
C CYS A 62 -8.41 11.63 8.92
N ARG A 63 -8.13 11.46 10.22
CA ARG A 63 -7.64 12.55 11.09
C ARG A 63 -6.25 13.04 10.69
N ARG A 64 -5.34 12.13 10.33
CA ARG A 64 -3.94 12.48 10.00
C ARG A 64 -3.76 13.05 8.59
N LEU A 65 -4.61 12.67 7.62
CA LEU A 65 -4.54 13.12 6.22
C LEU A 65 -5.61 14.16 5.84
N PRO A 66 -6.09 14.92 6.82
CA PRO A 66 -7.37 15.66 6.77
C PRO A 66 -8.39 15.16 5.73
N ILE A 67 -8.71 13.87 5.73
CA ILE A 67 -9.73 13.31 4.81
C ILE A 67 -11.10 13.45 5.49
N PRO A 68 -12.12 14.01 4.81
CA PRO A 68 -13.47 14.05 5.36
C PRO A 68 -13.95 12.65 5.75
N ARG A 69 -14.47 12.51 6.98
CA ARG A 69 -14.97 11.23 7.49
C ARG A 69 -16.29 10.81 6.85
N HIS A 70 -17.01 11.76 6.28
CA HIS A 70 -18.26 11.52 5.56
C HIS A 70 -18.23 12.31 4.26
N PRO A 71 -18.68 11.72 3.14
CA PRO A 71 -19.16 10.34 2.99
C PRO A 71 -18.03 9.27 3.02
N PRO A 72 -18.34 7.99 3.38
CA PRO A 72 -17.33 6.94 3.55
C PRO A 72 -16.44 6.69 2.33
N HIS A 73 -17.01 6.81 1.13
CA HIS A 73 -16.33 6.57 -0.14
C HIS A 73 -15.16 7.51 -0.42
N LEU A 74 -15.07 8.68 0.25
CA LEU A 74 -13.92 9.58 0.09
C LEU A 74 -12.62 8.95 0.58
N PHE A 75 -12.70 8.16 1.65
CA PHE A 75 -11.53 7.41 2.14
C PHE A 75 -11.10 6.36 1.12
N GLU A 76 -12.06 5.59 0.58
CA GLU A 76 -11.79 4.56 -0.43
C GLU A 76 -11.21 5.17 -1.71
N LEU A 77 -11.70 6.34 -2.12
CA LEU A 77 -11.19 7.07 -3.28
C LEU A 77 -9.72 7.48 -3.07
N GLU A 78 -9.40 8.12 -1.96
CA GLU A 78 -8.02 8.52 -1.64
C GLU A 78 -7.08 7.30 -1.56
N LEU A 79 -7.56 6.19 -0.98
CA LEU A 79 -6.81 4.95 -0.91
C LEU A 79 -6.59 4.34 -2.29
N ALA A 80 -7.61 4.34 -3.14
CA ALA A 80 -7.53 3.87 -4.52
C ALA A 80 -6.56 4.72 -5.35
N THR A 81 -6.55 6.04 -5.17
CA THR A 81 -5.58 6.94 -5.81
C THR A 81 -4.15 6.62 -5.37
N ALA A 82 -3.92 6.40 -4.07
CA ALA A 82 -2.60 6.03 -3.56
C ALA A 82 -2.13 4.66 -4.08
N ARG A 83 -3.01 3.66 -4.10
CA ARG A 83 -2.74 2.32 -4.70
C ARG A 83 -2.39 2.45 -6.18
N SER A 84 -3.15 3.25 -6.93
CA SER A 84 -2.95 3.47 -8.36
C SER A 84 -1.62 4.18 -8.64
N ALA A 85 -1.24 5.15 -7.82
CA ALA A 85 0.05 5.82 -7.91
C ALA A 85 1.20 4.83 -7.68
N LEU A 86 1.08 3.94 -6.69
CA LEU A 86 2.07 2.88 -6.46
C LEU A 86 2.12 1.89 -7.63
N ALA A 87 0.98 1.46 -8.15
CA ALA A 87 0.91 0.56 -9.29
C ALA A 87 1.66 1.13 -10.51
N ARG A 88 1.47 2.42 -10.80
CA ARG A 88 2.20 3.13 -11.85
C ARG A 88 3.70 3.18 -11.57
N ALA A 89 4.10 3.51 -10.34
CA ALA A 89 5.50 3.55 -9.94
C ALA A 89 6.21 2.18 -10.00
N LEU A 90 5.46 1.06 -9.95
CA LEU A 90 6.00 -0.29 -10.10
C LEU A 90 6.22 -0.72 -11.56
N VAL A 91 5.54 -0.06 -12.50
CA VAL A 91 5.64 -0.32 -13.94
C VAL A 91 6.73 0.56 -14.57
N LEU A 92 7.02 1.72 -13.99
CA LEU A 92 8.09 2.60 -14.43
C LEU A 92 9.48 1.96 -14.13
N PRO A 93 10.40 1.94 -15.11
CA PRO A 93 11.73 1.32 -14.98
C PRO A 93 12.67 2.02 -13.99
#